data_AF-A0AA50K6W1-F1
#
_entry.id   AF-A0AA50K6W1-F1
#
_cell.length_a   1.000
_cell.length_b   1.000
_cell.length_c   1.000
_cell.angle_alpha   90.00
_cell.angle_beta   90.00
_cell.angle_gamma   90.00
#
_symmetry.space_group_name_H-M   'P 1'
#
loop_
_entity.id
_entity.type
_entity.pdbx_description
1 polymer ?
#
loop_
_entity_poly.entity_id
_entity_poly.type
_entity_poly.pdbx_seq_one_letter_code
_entity_poly.pdbx_strand_id
1 'polypeptide(L)'
;GNGAVQKGMPHKVYHGKTGRVYNVTAHALGVIVNKRVRGRIIPKRINIRIEHVKHSKCREDFLKRVKENERLLKEAKEAGKVVNLKRQPQPPRTAHIVNGAEKPVLLAPIPYEFVA
;
A
#
# COMPACT_ATOMS: atom_id res chain seq x y z
N GLY A 1 -2.36 -6.19 17.31
CA GLY A 1 -3.16 -6.84 18.36
C GLY A 1 -3.33 -5.85 19.48
N ASN A 2 -4.53 -5.74 20.02
CA ASN A 2 -4.85 -4.86 21.14
C ASN A 2 -4.49 -5.60 22.45
N GLY A 3 -3.57 -5.05 23.24
CA GLY A 3 -3.12 -5.67 24.50
C GLY A 3 -4.18 -5.69 25.60
N ALA A 4 -5.19 -4.83 25.52
CA ALA A 4 -6.30 -4.79 26.48
C ALA A 4 -7.20 -6.03 26.39
N VAL A 5 -7.24 -6.69 25.22
CA VAL A 5 -8.03 -7.91 25.00
C VAL A 5 -7.08 -9.09 24.85
N GLN A 6 -7.03 -9.95 25.87
CA GLN A 6 -6.10 -11.09 25.90
C GLN A 6 -6.64 -12.31 25.12
N LYS A 7 -7.97 -12.45 25.04
CA LYS A 7 -8.61 -13.61 24.39
C LYS A 7 -8.45 -13.56 22.87
N GLY A 8 -8.10 -14.69 22.27
CA GLY A 8 -7.93 -14.82 20.81
C GLY A 8 -6.83 -13.91 20.23
N MET A 9 -5.87 -13.51 21.06
CA MET A 9 -4.70 -12.76 20.67
C MET A 9 -3.83 -13.57 19.71
N PRO A 10 -3.41 -13.01 18.56
CA PRO A 10 -2.52 -13.70 17.64
C PRO A 10 -1.11 -13.80 18.23
N HIS A 11 -0.40 -14.89 17.94
CA HIS A 11 1.01 -15.01 18.28
C HIS A 11 1.84 -13.88 17.64
N LYS A 12 2.89 -13.41 18.33
CA LYS A 12 3.75 -12.27 17.93
C LYS A 12 4.25 -12.32 16.48
N VAL A 13 4.50 -13.52 15.95
CA VAL A 13 4.95 -13.74 14.56
C VAL A 13 3.93 -13.26 13.51
N TYR A 14 2.65 -13.18 13.86
CA TYR A 14 1.58 -12.71 12.97
C TYR A 14 1.27 -11.21 13.13
N HIS A 15 1.95 -10.52 14.04
CA HIS A 15 1.82 -9.06 14.15
C HIS A 15 2.32 -8.39 12.86
N GLY A 16 1.55 -7.44 12.33
CA GLY A 16 1.88 -6.76 11.07
C GLY A 16 1.77 -7.63 9.82
N LYS A 17 1.22 -8.85 9.92
CA LYS A 17 0.98 -9.70 8.75
C LYS A 17 -0.43 -9.47 8.19
N THR A 18 -0.55 -9.57 6.87
CA THR A 18 -1.82 -9.52 6.16
C THR A 18 -2.20 -10.93 5.70
N GLY A 19 -3.48 -11.24 5.69
CA GLY A 19 -4.00 -12.53 5.27
C GLY A 19 -5.36 -12.42 4.59
N ARG A 20 -5.94 -13.57 4.25
CA ARG A 20 -7.30 -13.67 3.70
C ARG A 20 -8.20 -14.38 4.69
N VAL A 21 -9.41 -13.87 4.89
CA VAL A 21 -10.42 -14.50 5.74
C VAL A 21 -10.94 -15.76 5.03
N TYR A 22 -11.04 -16.87 5.75
CA TYR A 22 -11.62 -18.13 5.24
C TYR A 22 -12.84 -18.59 6.05
N ASN A 23 -12.93 -18.18 7.31
CA ASN A 23 -14.05 -18.52 8.19
C ASN A 23 -14.42 -17.31 9.04
N VAL A 24 -15.69 -17.20 9.41
CA VAL A 24 -16.24 -16.14 10.23
C VAL A 24 -17.04 -16.79 11.35
N THR A 25 -16.76 -16.41 12.60
CA THR A 25 -17.49 -16.87 13.79
C THR A 25 -18.01 -15.66 14.57
N ALA A 26 -18.82 -15.89 15.61
CA ALA A 26 -19.51 -14.83 16.35
C ALA A 26 -18.60 -13.70 16.88
N HIS A 27 -17.39 -14.04 17.33
CA HIS A 27 -16.45 -13.06 17.92
C HIS A 27 -15.07 -13.08 17.25
N ALA A 28 -14.84 -13.93 16.26
CA ALA A 28 -13.53 -14.16 15.67
C ALA A 28 -13.58 -14.43 14.17
N LEU A 29 -12.41 -14.31 13.56
CA LEU A 29 -12.16 -14.57 12.15
C LEU A 29 -11.09 -15.65 12.03
N GLY A 30 -11.35 -16.61 11.16
CA GLY A 30 -10.34 -17.51 10.64
C GLY A 30 -9.61 -16.83 9.50
N VAL A 31 -8.31 -16.59 9.66
CA VAL A 31 -7.45 -15.93 8.66
C VAL A 31 -6.36 -16.90 8.19
N ILE A 32 -6.16 -16.99 6.88
CA ILE A 32 -5.01 -17.65 6.26
C ILE A 32 -3.90 -16.62 6.14
N VAL A 33 -2.79 -16.86 6.84
CA VAL A 33 -1.58 -16.02 6.81
C VAL A 33 -0.40 -16.86 6.32
N ASN A 34 0.36 -16.30 5.38
CA ASN A 34 1.58 -16.94 4.89
C ASN A 34 2.71 -16.74 5.91
N LYS A 35 3.17 -17.84 6.51
CA LYS A 35 4.29 -17.85 7.46
C LYS A 35 5.50 -18.54 6.82
N ARG A 36 6.65 -17.87 6.83
CA ARG A 36 7.93 -18.50 6.49
C ARG A 36 8.34 -19.44 7.63
N VAL A 37 8.61 -20.69 7.30
CA VAL A 37 9.13 -21.71 8.21
C VAL A 37 10.41 -22.25 7.58
N ARG A 38 11.57 -21.82 8.11
CA ARG A 38 12.89 -22.09 7.53
C ARG A 38 12.95 -21.62 6.05
N GLY A 39 13.13 -22.55 5.12
CA GLY A 39 13.26 -22.28 3.68
C GLY A 39 11.95 -22.17 2.89
N ARG A 40 10.79 -22.47 3.48
CA ARG A 40 9.50 -22.49 2.74
C ARG A 40 8.45 -21.56 3.35
N ILE A 41 7.52 -21.11 2.51
CA ILE A 41 6.35 -20.31 2.93
C ILE A 41 5.16 -21.26 3.01
N ILE A 42 4.54 -21.33 4.19
CA ILE A 42 3.41 -22.21 4.46
C ILE A 42 2.18 -21.36 4.78
N PRO A 43 1.02 -21.61 4.15
CA PRO A 43 -0.23 -20.99 4.56
C PRO A 43 -0.65 -21.57 5.91
N LYS A 44 -0.72 -20.72 6.94
CA LYS A 44 -1.18 -21.08 8.28
C LYS A 44 -2.57 -20.50 8.51
N ARG A 45 -3.50 -21.36 8.93
CA ARG A 45 -4.83 -20.97 9.39
C ARG A 45 -4.75 -20.59 10.86
N ILE A 46 -5.22 -19.40 11.20
CA ILE A 46 -5.25 -18.88 12.57
C ILE A 46 -6.63 -18.29 12.86
N ASN A 47 -7.09 -18.46 14.09
CA ASN A 47 -8.32 -17.83 14.58
C ASN A 47 -7.93 -16.61 15.41
N ILE A 48 -8.45 -15.44 15.04
CA ILE A 48 -8.11 -14.16 15.66
C ILE A 48 -9.40 -13.43 15.96
N ARG A 49 -9.52 -12.80 17.12
CA ARG A 49 -10.70 -11.95 17.40
C ARG A 49 -10.69 -10.62 16.63
N ILE A 50 -11.88 -10.03 16.50
CA ILE A 50 -12.11 -8.80 15.72
C ILE A 50 -11.30 -7.60 16.20
N GLU A 51 -11.03 -7.49 17.50
CA GLU A 51 -10.27 -6.39 18.14
C GLU A 51 -8.80 -6.37 17.71
N HIS A 52 -8.31 -7.43 17.08
CA HIS A 52 -6.93 -7.57 16.64
C HIS A 52 -6.75 -7.48 15.13
N VAL A 53 -7.85 -7.35 14.39
CA VAL A 53 -7.87 -7.32 12.93
C VAL A 53 -8.38 -5.95 12.46
N LYS A 54 -7.84 -5.48 11.33
CA LYS A 54 -8.34 -4.29 10.63
C LYS A 54 -8.37 -4.55 9.13
N HIS A 55 -9.29 -3.89 8.44
CA HIS A 55 -9.37 -3.96 6.98
C HIS A 55 -8.12 -3.36 6.32
N SER A 56 -7.70 -3.95 5.21
CA SER A 56 -6.54 -3.48 4.45
C SER A 56 -6.95 -2.48 3.37
N LYS A 57 -6.43 -1.25 3.47
CA LYS A 57 -6.70 -0.18 2.49
C LYS A 57 -6.15 -0.50 1.09
N CYS A 58 -5.09 -1.31 0.98
CA CYS A 58 -4.49 -1.62 -0.31
C CYS A 58 -5.45 -2.35 -1.27
N ARG A 59 -6.38 -3.16 -0.76
CA ARG A 59 -7.40 -3.83 -1.57
C ARG A 59 -8.51 -2.85 -1.94
N GLU A 60 -8.86 -1.94 -1.05
CA GLU A 60 -9.85 -0.89 -1.30
C GLU A 60 -9.41 0.02 -2.45
N ASP A 61 -8.16 0.50 -2.42
CA ASP A 61 -7.60 1.33 -3.49
C ASP A 61 -7.56 0.58 -4.83
N PHE A 62 -7.21 -0.72 -4.80
CA PHE A 62 -7.25 -1.56 -5.99
C PHE A 62 -8.67 -1.67 -6.56
N LEU A 63 -9.68 -1.92 -5.73
CA LEU A 63 -11.07 -2.03 -6.16
C LEU A 63 -11.62 -0.71 -6.71
N LYS A 64 -11.28 0.42 -6.06
CA LYS A 64 -11.61 1.77 -6.56
C LYS A 64 -11.06 1.97 -7.97
N ARG A 65 -9.80 1.58 -8.20
CA ARG A 65 -9.17 1.67 -9.53
C ARG A 65 -9.78 0.71 -10.56
N VAL A 66 -10.21 -0.49 -10.17
CA VAL A 66 -10.91 -1.40 -11.09
C VAL A 66 -12.21 -0.76 -11.58
N LYS A 67 -13.01 -0.19 -10.67
CA LYS A 67 -14.26 0.49 -11.03
C LYS A 67 -14.02 1.70 -11.93
N GLU A 68 -13.01 2.50 -11.61
CA GLU A 68 -12.61 3.66 -12.43
C GLU A 68 -12.19 3.23 -13.85
N ASN A 69 -11.39 2.18 -13.95
CA ASN A 69 -10.95 1.65 -15.24
C ASN A 69 -12.12 1.11 -16.08
N GLU A 70 -13.10 0.45 -15.45
CA GLU A 70 -14.31 -0.02 -16.13
C GLU A 70 -15.16 1.14 -16.67
N ARG A 71 -15.28 2.22 -15.89
CA ARG A 71 -15.96 3.45 -16.34
C ARG A 71 -15.26 4.06 -17.56
N LEU A 72 -13.96 4.30 -17.48
CA LEU A 72 -13.17 4.87 -18.57
C LEU A 72 -13.20 4.00 -19.82
N LEU A 73 -13.19 2.68 -19.66
CA LEU A 73 -13.30 1.74 -20.78
C LEU A 73 -14.65 1.87 -21.50
N LYS A 74 -15.74 2.00 -20.74
CA LYS A 74 -17.09 2.15 -21.30
C LYS A 74 -17.22 3.47 -22.06
N GLU A 75 -16.79 4.58 -21.46
CA GLU A 75 -16.78 5.91 -22.08
C GLU A 75 -15.91 5.95 -23.35
N ALA A 76 -14.73 5.32 -23.31
CA ALA A 76 -13.84 5.22 -24.45
C ALA A 76 -14.46 4.42 -25.60
N LYS A 77 -15.19 3.34 -25.29
CA LYS A 77 -15.91 2.53 -26.28
C LYS A 77 -17.05 3.31 -26.92
N GLU A 78 -17.82 4.08 -26.13
CA GLU A 78 -18.89 4.96 -26.63
C GLU A 78 -18.34 6.09 -27.51
N ALA A 79 -17.19 6.67 -27.14
CA ALA A 79 -16.52 7.73 -27.90
C ALA A 79 -15.64 7.22 -29.06
N GLY A 80 -15.48 5.90 -29.23
CA GLY A 80 -14.62 5.31 -30.26
C GLY A 80 -13.12 5.58 -30.09
N LYS A 81 -12.67 5.94 -28.88
CA LYS A 81 -11.26 6.26 -28.57
C LYS A 81 -10.56 5.08 -27.91
N VAL A 82 -9.26 4.95 -28.16
CA VAL A 82 -8.41 3.96 -27.47
C VAL A 82 -7.79 4.61 -26.24
N VAL A 83 -7.96 4.00 -25.07
CA VAL A 83 -7.41 4.49 -23.78
C VAL A 83 -6.44 3.48 -23.19
N ASN A 84 -5.29 3.95 -22.70
CA ASN A 84 -4.34 3.12 -21.97
C ASN A 84 -4.68 3.09 -20.46
N LEU A 85 -5.18 1.96 -19.98
CA LEU A 85 -5.58 1.76 -18.57
C LEU A 85 -4.44 1.24 -17.67
N LYS A 86 -3.26 0.97 -18.24
CA LYS A 86 -2.10 0.48 -17.48
C LYS A 86 -1.38 1.66 -16.82
N ARG A 87 -1.02 1.47 -15.55
CA ARG A 87 -0.18 2.43 -14.82
C ARG A 87 1.21 2.48 -15.45
N GLN A 88 1.78 3.69 -15.52
CA GLN A 88 3.15 3.92 -15.94
C GLN A 88 4.00 4.35 -14.74
N PRO A 89 5.30 4.00 -14.70
CA PRO A 89 6.22 4.60 -13.75
C PRO A 89 6.37 6.10 -14.03
N GLN A 90 7.00 6.82 -13.11
CA GLN A 90 7.35 8.22 -13.31
C GLN A 90 8.20 8.36 -14.59
N PRO A 91 7.74 9.10 -15.61
CA PRO A 91 8.56 9.36 -16.78
C PRO A 91 9.66 10.37 -16.45
N PRO A 92 10.70 10.49 -17.30
CA PRO A 92 11.62 11.62 -17.24
C PRO A 92 10.86 12.95 -17.26
N ARG A 93 11.40 13.95 -16.56
CA ARG A 93 10.81 15.29 -16.58
C ARG A 93 10.82 15.81 -18.02
N THR A 94 9.69 16.34 -18.47
CA THR A 94 9.59 16.98 -19.78
C THR A 94 10.38 18.30 -19.78
N ALA A 95 10.85 18.69 -20.96
CA ALA A 95 11.44 20.01 -21.14
C ALA A 95 10.43 21.09 -20.73
N HIS A 96 10.89 22.08 -19.95
CA HIS A 96 10.10 23.24 -19.57
C HIS A 96 11.03 24.44 -19.46
N ILE A 97 10.47 25.64 -19.67
CA ILE A 97 11.20 26.90 -19.53
C ILE A 97 11.02 27.39 -18.10
N VAL A 98 12.13 27.67 -17.42
CA VAL A 98 12.13 28.26 -16.08
C VAL A 98 12.28 29.77 -16.26
N ASN A 99 11.21 30.53 -16.00
CA ASN A 99 11.26 31.99 -15.98
C ASN A 99 11.83 32.46 -14.64
N GLY A 100 13.04 33.02 -14.66
CA GLY A 100 13.66 33.64 -13.49
C GLY A 100 13.09 35.03 -13.25
N ALA A 101 12.08 35.15 -12.39
CA ALA A 101 11.65 36.46 -11.87
C ALA A 101 12.72 37.05 -10.94
N GLU A 102 13.43 36.20 -10.20
CA GLU A 102 14.53 36.57 -9.32
C GLU A 102 15.88 36.19 -9.93
N LYS A 103 16.91 36.97 -9.65
CA LYS A 103 18.27 36.71 -10.12
C LYS A 103 18.82 35.45 -9.43
N PRO A 104 19.50 34.54 -10.16
CA PRO A 104 20.14 33.38 -9.55
C PRO A 104 21.12 33.81 -8.46
N VAL A 105 21.04 33.15 -7.31
CA VAL A 105 21.96 33.41 -6.17
C VAL A 105 23.28 32.71 -6.43
N LEU A 106 24.39 33.46 -6.35
CA LEU A 106 25.74 32.91 -6.39
C LEU A 106 26.04 32.25 -5.03
N LEU A 107 26.32 30.96 -5.03
CA LEU A 107 26.74 30.22 -3.84
C LEU A 107 28.23 29.91 -3.92
N ALA A 108 28.94 30.07 -2.80
CA ALA A 108 30.35 29.73 -2.65
C ALA A 108 30.53 28.70 -1.51
N PRO A 109 31.53 27.80 -1.58
CA PRO A 109 31.83 26.90 -0.49
C PRO A 109 32.23 27.68 0.77
N ILE A 110 31.76 27.22 1.93
CA ILE A 110 32.09 27.79 3.23
C ILE A 110 33.54 27.39 3.57
N PRO A 111 34.36 28.30 4.15
CA PRO A 111 35.69 27.94 4.63
C PRO A 111 35.63 26.87 5.72
N TYR A 112 36.71 26.09 5.85
CA TYR A 112 36.84 25.11 6.91
C TYR A 112 36.93 25.80 8.27
N GLU A 113 36.05 25.40 9.20
CA GLU A 113 36.09 25.80 10.61
C GLU A 113 36.07 24.55 11.49
N PHE A 114 36.92 24.54 12.52
CA PHE A 114 36.88 23.49 13.54
C PHE A 114 35.82 23.84 14.59
N VAL A 115 34.68 23.16 14.55
CA VAL A 115 33.60 23.32 15.53
C VAL A 115 33.76 22.25 16.61
N ALA A 116 34.05 22.67 17.84
CA ALA A 116 34.12 21.83 19.04
C ALA A 116 32.78 21.77 19.78
#